data_AF-A0A1E7JM20-F1
#
_entry.id   AF-A0A1E7JM20-F1
#
_cell.length_a   1.000
_cell.length_b   1.000
_cell.length_c   1.000
_cell.angle_alpha   90.00
_cell.angle_beta   90.00
_cell.angle_gamma   90.00
#
_symmetry.space_group_name_H-M   'P 1'
#
loop_
_entity.id
_entity.type
_entity.pdbx_description
1 polymer ?
#
loop_
_entity_poly.entity_id
_entity_poly.type
_entity_poly.pdbx_seq_one_letter_code
_entity_poly.pdbx_strand_id
1 'polypeptide(L)'
;MPEKVRRRVVTFTGDALGSLTVGELPAPLRQYARFTPQRRIRFGANAMAAALESEPAFRERIAEQLRERFPELTEALTTGTPPPAADPVDVAAVAYVLRPVDWPKLVAAAGEEAQRAQAEQAGEEAQRELARLRGELTEARTAARTEAERGRGELESLRKELEATRRKLRSAQSDVKRREAEARKLRTALDELRSSSAAEKSAAESESRRLRTRLAEAESALEAGRRAAREGRSVEDMRVRLLLDSVLDAAQGLRRELALPPTTSRPADTVEAVEPGRMTPRDIAARALSETDPELLDQLLALPQSHLVVDGYNVTKTGYPTMPLDKQRLRLLGGLAGLAAQSGAEVTCVFDGAELAAPVLLAPPRGVRVLFSKPGQTADELIRQLVRAEPAGRAVVVVSSDREVADGCAAAGARPVSSTLLLRRLGRT
;
A
#
# COMPACT_ATOMS: atom_id res chain seq x y z
N MET A 1 -58.32 50.67 -84.98
CA MET A 1 -57.08 51.45 -84.76
C MET A 1 -56.37 50.91 -83.52
N PRO A 2 -55.07 50.57 -83.62
CA PRO A 2 -54.25 50.11 -82.48
C PRO A 2 -54.13 51.15 -81.37
N GLU A 3 -53.85 50.73 -80.12
CA GLU A 3 -53.85 51.67 -79.00
C GLU A 3 -52.67 52.66 -79.03
N LYS A 4 -51.46 52.21 -79.42
CA LYS A 4 -50.30 53.11 -79.58
C LYS A 4 -50.61 54.23 -80.59
N VAL A 5 -51.15 53.86 -81.75
CA VAL A 5 -51.59 54.81 -82.80
C VAL A 5 -52.71 55.73 -82.28
N ARG A 6 -53.73 55.20 -81.59
CA ARG A 6 -54.81 56.02 -80.98
C ARG A 6 -54.25 57.07 -80.02
N ARG A 7 -53.35 56.67 -79.11
CA ARG A 7 -52.70 57.58 -78.15
C ARG A 7 -51.91 58.67 -78.89
N ARG A 8 -51.20 58.33 -79.96
CA ARG A 8 -50.40 59.29 -80.75
C ARG A 8 -51.27 60.28 -81.55
N VAL A 9 -52.35 59.80 -82.19
CA VAL A 9 -53.38 60.66 -82.83
C VAL A 9 -53.96 61.66 -81.82
N VAL A 10 -54.30 61.22 -80.61
CA VAL A 10 -54.81 62.09 -79.55
C VAL A 10 -53.75 63.10 -79.10
N THR A 11 -52.48 62.73 -78.99
CA THR A 11 -51.39 63.67 -78.68
C THR A 11 -51.26 64.76 -79.75
N PHE A 12 -51.19 64.38 -81.03
CA PHE A 12 -51.13 65.36 -82.13
C PHE A 12 -52.35 66.29 -82.15
N THR A 13 -53.54 65.77 -81.88
CA THR A 13 -54.78 66.56 -81.77
C THR A 13 -54.74 67.50 -80.56
N GLY A 14 -54.30 67.03 -79.39
CA GLY A 14 -54.24 67.81 -78.16
C GLY A 14 -53.22 68.97 -78.18
N ASP A 15 -52.16 68.81 -78.98
CA ASP A 15 -51.22 69.87 -79.33
C ASP A 15 -51.89 70.89 -80.27
N ALA A 16 -52.41 70.45 -81.43
CA ALA A 16 -53.04 71.31 -82.44
C ALA A 16 -54.32 72.03 -81.96
N LEU A 17 -55.02 71.50 -80.95
CA LEU A 17 -56.08 72.21 -80.23
C LEU A 17 -55.59 73.46 -79.46
N GLY A 18 -54.28 73.76 -79.48
CA GLY A 18 -53.70 74.98 -78.91
C GLY A 18 -53.67 76.18 -79.84
N SER A 19 -53.68 75.97 -81.16
CA SER A 19 -53.63 77.04 -82.17
C SER A 19 -55.01 77.42 -82.72
N LEU A 20 -55.99 76.52 -82.66
CA LEU A 20 -57.36 76.74 -83.15
C LEU A 20 -58.20 77.63 -82.22
N THR A 21 -59.03 78.51 -82.81
CA THR A 21 -59.95 79.37 -82.06
C THR A 21 -61.20 78.62 -81.61
N VAL A 22 -61.89 79.10 -80.57
CA VAL A 22 -63.08 78.42 -80.00
C VAL A 22 -64.22 78.23 -81.00
N GLY A 23 -64.33 79.08 -82.04
CA GLY A 23 -65.31 78.95 -83.11
C GLY A 23 -65.01 77.82 -84.09
N GLU A 24 -63.74 77.44 -84.23
CA GLU A 24 -63.28 76.38 -85.14
C GLU A 24 -63.35 74.98 -84.51
N LEU A 25 -63.69 74.91 -83.22
CA LEU A 25 -63.73 73.67 -82.46
C LEU A 25 -65.13 73.03 -82.44
N PRO A 26 -65.20 71.69 -82.59
CA PRO A 26 -66.36 70.87 -82.27
C PRO A 26 -66.96 71.21 -80.90
N ALA A 27 -68.30 71.22 -80.80
CA ALA A 27 -68.98 71.57 -79.55
C ALA A 27 -68.52 70.73 -78.32
N PRO A 28 -68.27 69.40 -78.42
CA PRO A 28 -67.75 68.62 -77.30
C PRO A 28 -66.32 69.00 -76.85
N LEU A 29 -65.52 69.63 -77.73
CA LEU A 29 -64.10 69.95 -77.48
C LEU A 29 -63.85 71.33 -76.88
N ARG A 30 -64.79 72.28 -77.02
CA ARG A 30 -64.65 73.67 -76.54
C ARG A 30 -64.33 73.78 -75.04
N GLN A 31 -64.83 72.85 -74.23
CA GLN A 31 -64.53 72.77 -72.80
C GLN A 31 -63.04 72.46 -72.51
N TYR A 32 -62.40 71.64 -73.35
CA TYR A 32 -61.02 71.21 -73.15
C TYR A 32 -60.01 72.22 -73.70
N ALA A 33 -60.40 73.08 -74.65
CA ALA A 33 -59.51 74.10 -75.24
C ALA A 33 -58.76 74.93 -74.17
N ARG A 34 -59.45 75.28 -73.08
CA ARG A 34 -58.94 76.05 -71.93
C ARG A 34 -57.97 75.29 -71.01
N PHE A 35 -57.76 73.99 -71.20
CA PHE A 35 -56.85 73.19 -70.37
C PHE A 35 -55.41 73.23 -70.90
N THR A 36 -54.44 73.00 -70.02
CA THR A 36 -53.03 72.80 -70.41
C THR A 36 -52.87 71.56 -71.31
N PRO A 37 -51.88 71.50 -72.22
CA PRO A 37 -51.78 70.43 -73.23
C PRO A 37 -51.87 69.00 -72.66
N GLN A 38 -51.14 68.72 -71.58
CA GLN A 38 -51.20 67.43 -70.88
C GLN A 38 -52.60 67.09 -70.34
N ARG A 39 -53.35 68.09 -69.85
CA ARG A 39 -54.73 67.91 -69.38
C ARG A 39 -55.73 67.80 -70.55
N ARG A 40 -55.48 68.48 -71.68
CA ARG A 40 -56.25 68.24 -72.93
C ARG A 40 -56.14 66.79 -73.35
N ILE A 41 -54.93 66.29 -73.53
CA ILE A 41 -54.64 64.91 -73.92
C ILE A 41 -55.26 63.92 -72.92
N ARG A 42 -55.05 64.11 -71.61
CA ARG A 42 -55.53 63.17 -70.58
C ARG A 42 -57.07 63.10 -70.42
N PHE A 43 -57.77 64.24 -70.49
CA PHE A 43 -59.22 64.28 -70.20
C PHE A 43 -60.11 64.41 -71.45
N GLY A 44 -59.57 64.87 -72.57
CA GLY A 44 -60.29 65.01 -73.84
C GLY A 44 -60.10 63.85 -74.83
N ALA A 45 -59.25 62.86 -74.52
CA ALA A 45 -58.82 61.80 -75.46
C ALA A 45 -59.94 61.19 -76.31
N ASN A 46 -61.00 60.70 -75.66
CA ASN A 46 -62.11 60.03 -76.34
C ASN A 46 -62.93 61.01 -77.20
N ALA A 47 -63.10 62.27 -76.73
CA ALA A 47 -63.79 63.30 -77.49
C ALA A 47 -62.98 63.77 -78.72
N MET A 48 -61.65 63.81 -78.63
CA MET A 48 -60.77 64.14 -79.76
C MET A 48 -60.81 63.04 -80.83
N ALA A 49 -60.69 61.78 -80.40
CA ALA A 49 -60.76 60.63 -81.30
C ALA A 49 -62.12 60.57 -82.03
N ALA A 50 -63.23 60.76 -81.30
CA ALA A 50 -64.56 60.81 -81.88
C ALA A 50 -64.73 61.97 -82.87
N ALA A 51 -64.30 63.19 -82.52
CA ALA A 51 -64.43 64.36 -83.38
C ALA A 51 -63.64 64.25 -84.70
N LEU A 52 -62.44 63.67 -84.68
CA LEU A 52 -61.67 63.39 -85.91
C LEU A 52 -62.35 62.36 -86.83
N GLU A 53 -63.15 61.47 -86.26
CA GLU A 53 -63.91 60.46 -86.99
C GLU A 53 -65.19 61.08 -87.57
N SER A 54 -65.97 61.82 -86.77
CA SER A 54 -67.29 62.35 -87.13
C SER A 54 -67.30 63.69 -87.88
N GLU A 55 -66.30 64.57 -87.70
CA GLU A 55 -66.33 65.94 -88.24
C GLU A 55 -65.19 66.20 -89.26
N PRO A 56 -65.46 66.09 -90.58
CA PRO A 56 -64.44 66.28 -91.62
C PRO A 56 -63.75 67.65 -91.58
N ALA A 57 -64.49 68.73 -91.33
CA ALA A 57 -63.95 70.09 -91.27
C ALA A 57 -63.01 70.32 -90.07
N PHE A 58 -63.22 69.60 -88.95
CA PHE A 58 -62.28 69.61 -87.84
C PHE A 58 -61.03 68.80 -88.17
N ARG A 59 -61.20 67.61 -88.78
CA ARG A 59 -60.07 66.78 -89.22
C ARG A 59 -59.16 67.52 -90.21
N GLU A 60 -59.71 68.29 -91.15
CA GLU A 60 -58.91 69.03 -92.13
C GLU A 60 -58.05 70.13 -91.49
N ARG A 61 -58.58 70.86 -90.49
CA ARG A 61 -57.79 71.82 -89.69
C ARG A 61 -56.64 71.17 -88.94
N ILE A 62 -56.86 69.97 -88.38
CA ILE A 62 -55.79 69.20 -87.71
C ILE A 62 -54.81 68.61 -88.75
N ALA A 63 -55.25 68.30 -89.96
CA ALA A 63 -54.39 67.90 -91.08
C ALA A 63 -53.48 69.05 -91.55
N GLU A 64 -54.02 70.27 -91.67
CA GLU A 64 -53.28 71.49 -91.99
C GLU A 64 -52.19 71.78 -90.95
N GLN A 65 -52.52 71.74 -89.66
CA GLN A 65 -51.56 71.86 -88.56
C GLN A 65 -50.51 70.72 -88.53
N LEU A 66 -50.81 69.54 -89.09
CA LEU A 66 -49.82 68.47 -89.28
C LEU A 66 -48.93 68.68 -90.50
N ARG A 67 -49.42 69.31 -91.58
CA ARG A 67 -48.60 69.71 -92.74
C ARG A 67 -47.58 70.77 -92.36
N GLU A 68 -47.97 71.76 -91.55
CA GLU A 68 -47.04 72.77 -91.01
C GLU A 68 -45.97 72.15 -90.10
N ARG A 69 -46.36 71.18 -89.25
CA ARG A 69 -45.47 70.59 -88.24
C ARG A 69 -44.57 69.48 -88.78
N PHE A 70 -45.00 68.76 -89.81
CA PHE A 70 -44.29 67.60 -90.38
C PHE A 70 -44.37 67.59 -91.92
N PRO A 71 -43.88 68.64 -92.62
CA PRO A 71 -44.07 68.80 -94.06
C PRO A 71 -43.63 67.58 -94.86
N GLU A 72 -42.37 67.15 -94.70
CA GLU A 72 -41.77 65.99 -95.38
C GLU A 72 -42.60 64.70 -95.24
N LEU A 73 -43.08 64.41 -94.01
CA LEU A 73 -43.88 63.22 -93.74
C LEU A 73 -45.28 63.32 -94.36
N THR A 74 -45.90 64.51 -94.34
CA THR A 74 -47.22 64.70 -94.97
C THR A 74 -47.14 64.66 -96.50
N GLU A 75 -46.11 65.25 -97.10
CA GLU A 75 -45.88 65.22 -98.54
C GLU A 75 -45.64 63.78 -99.03
N ALA A 76 -44.74 63.05 -98.37
CA ALA A 76 -44.45 61.64 -98.62
C ALA A 76 -45.71 60.74 -98.49
N LEU A 77 -46.58 61.02 -97.51
CA LEU A 77 -47.86 60.32 -97.36
C LEU A 77 -48.90 60.71 -98.43
N THR A 78 -48.93 61.94 -98.92
CA THR A 78 -49.82 62.34 -100.03
C THR A 78 -49.34 61.83 -101.39
N THR A 79 -48.04 61.65 -101.58
CA THR A 79 -47.42 61.04 -102.78
C THR A 79 -47.41 59.50 -102.73
N GLY A 80 -47.88 58.91 -101.62
CA GLY A 80 -48.12 57.48 -101.49
C GLY A 80 -46.92 56.62 -101.08
N THR A 81 -45.78 57.21 -100.74
CA THR A 81 -44.56 56.50 -100.33
C THR A 81 -44.10 56.98 -98.95
N PRO A 82 -44.44 56.28 -97.84
CA PRO A 82 -44.02 56.70 -96.50
C PRO A 82 -42.49 56.63 -96.35
N PRO A 83 -41.84 57.58 -95.64
CA PRO A 83 -40.39 57.62 -95.52
C PRO A 83 -39.89 56.50 -94.59
N PRO A 84 -38.88 55.70 -94.99
CA PRO A 84 -38.47 54.49 -94.26
C PRO A 84 -37.76 54.76 -92.92
N ALA A 85 -37.48 56.02 -92.59
CA ALA A 85 -36.82 56.43 -91.34
C ALA A 85 -37.79 56.98 -90.27
N ALA A 86 -39.10 57.06 -90.56
CA ALA A 86 -40.10 57.53 -89.60
C ALA A 86 -40.67 56.38 -88.75
N ASP A 87 -41.03 56.67 -87.49
CA ASP A 87 -41.71 55.71 -86.60
C ASP A 87 -43.03 55.24 -87.23
N PRO A 88 -43.25 53.93 -87.46
CA PRO A 88 -44.49 53.41 -88.02
C PRO A 88 -45.76 53.86 -87.26
N VAL A 89 -45.69 54.09 -85.95
CA VAL A 89 -46.79 54.59 -85.13
C VAL A 89 -47.12 56.05 -85.46
N ASP A 90 -46.11 56.87 -85.77
CA ASP A 90 -46.28 58.25 -86.20
C ASP A 90 -46.78 58.34 -87.63
N VAL A 91 -46.20 57.55 -88.55
CA VAL A 91 -46.67 57.40 -89.94
C VAL A 91 -48.16 57.01 -89.94
N ALA A 92 -48.55 56.02 -89.15
CA ALA A 92 -49.95 55.60 -89.01
C ALA A 92 -50.85 56.67 -88.37
N ALA A 93 -50.35 57.41 -87.38
CA ALA A 93 -51.13 58.46 -86.72
C ALA A 93 -51.36 59.67 -87.64
N VAL A 94 -50.36 60.07 -88.42
CA VAL A 94 -50.48 61.15 -89.42
C VAL A 94 -51.37 60.70 -90.59
N ALA A 95 -51.20 59.47 -91.10
CA ALA A 95 -52.08 58.89 -92.11
C ALA A 95 -53.54 58.76 -91.65
N TYR A 96 -53.80 58.45 -90.37
CA TYR A 96 -55.15 58.44 -89.83
C TYR A 96 -55.83 59.81 -89.90
N VAL A 97 -55.09 60.92 -89.76
CA VAL A 97 -55.65 62.27 -89.85
C VAL A 97 -55.77 62.74 -91.31
N LEU A 98 -54.72 62.63 -92.13
CA LEU A 98 -54.74 63.09 -93.52
C LEU A 98 -55.59 62.23 -94.46
N ARG A 99 -55.91 60.97 -94.08
CA ARG A 99 -56.70 60.02 -94.89
C ARG A 99 -56.21 59.85 -96.35
N PRO A 100 -54.89 59.73 -96.64
CA PRO A 100 -54.42 59.45 -98.01
C PRO A 100 -54.93 58.10 -98.51
N VAL A 101 -54.74 57.82 -99.81
CA VAL A 101 -55.01 56.49 -100.37
C VAL A 101 -54.29 55.42 -99.54
N ASP A 102 -54.96 54.30 -99.28
CA ASP A 102 -54.46 53.18 -98.46
C ASP A 102 -54.10 53.48 -96.98
N TRP A 103 -54.54 54.61 -96.40
CA TRP A 103 -54.38 54.89 -94.97
C TRP A 103 -54.77 53.74 -94.01
N PRO A 104 -55.79 52.88 -94.27
CA PRO A 104 -56.11 51.77 -93.36
C PRO A 104 -55.01 50.72 -93.29
N LYS A 105 -54.28 50.50 -94.40
CA LYS A 105 -53.17 49.53 -94.47
C LYS A 105 -51.99 49.98 -93.61
N LEU A 106 -51.65 51.27 -93.63
CA LEU A 106 -50.61 51.86 -92.78
C LEU A 106 -50.96 51.73 -91.29
N VAL A 107 -52.23 51.98 -90.93
CA VAL A 107 -52.73 51.84 -89.54
C VAL A 107 -52.80 50.38 -89.09
N ALA A 108 -53.00 49.42 -90.00
CA ALA A 108 -52.93 47.99 -89.72
C ALA A 108 -51.48 47.52 -89.52
N ALA A 109 -50.58 47.84 -90.45
CA ALA A 109 -49.16 47.45 -90.40
C ALA A 109 -48.46 47.95 -89.11
N ALA A 110 -48.69 49.20 -88.71
CA ALA A 110 -48.18 49.74 -87.44
C ALA A 110 -48.79 49.06 -86.20
N GLY A 111 -49.98 48.46 -86.32
CA GLY A 111 -50.59 47.62 -85.29
C GLY A 111 -49.93 46.26 -85.18
N GLU A 112 -49.70 45.60 -86.31
CA GLU A 112 -49.03 44.31 -86.40
C GLU A 112 -47.56 44.40 -85.94
N GLU A 113 -46.85 45.45 -86.31
CA GLU A 113 -45.50 45.76 -85.83
C GLU A 113 -45.48 45.97 -84.31
N ALA A 114 -46.40 46.80 -83.81
CA ALA A 114 -46.54 47.06 -82.37
C ALA A 114 -46.91 45.80 -81.55
N GLN A 115 -47.58 44.83 -82.17
CA GLN A 115 -47.96 43.55 -81.57
C GLN A 115 -46.83 42.51 -81.66
N ARG A 116 -46.07 42.46 -82.78
CA ARG A 116 -44.87 41.62 -82.92
C ARG A 116 -43.81 42.00 -81.90
N ALA A 117 -43.45 43.28 -81.80
CA ALA A 117 -42.50 43.76 -80.80
C ALA A 117 -42.95 43.48 -79.35
N GLN A 118 -44.26 43.50 -79.06
CA GLN A 118 -44.78 43.15 -77.73
C GLN A 118 -44.71 41.63 -77.46
N ALA A 119 -44.96 40.79 -78.48
CA ALA A 119 -44.84 39.34 -78.37
C ALA A 119 -43.37 38.89 -78.22
N GLU A 120 -42.44 39.57 -78.89
CA GLU A 120 -40.99 39.38 -78.75
C GLU A 120 -40.52 39.75 -77.33
N GLN A 121 -40.92 40.92 -76.82
CA GLN A 121 -40.61 41.33 -75.45
C GLN A 121 -41.14 40.35 -74.40
N ALA A 122 -42.41 39.93 -74.51
CA ALA A 122 -42.99 38.92 -73.63
C ALA A 122 -42.30 37.55 -73.76
N GLY A 123 -41.84 37.20 -74.97
CA GLY A 123 -41.04 36.00 -75.24
C GLY A 123 -39.67 36.04 -74.58
N GLU A 124 -38.97 37.18 -74.65
CA GLU A 124 -37.70 37.38 -73.94
C GLU A 124 -37.87 37.34 -72.43
N GLU A 125 -38.88 38.03 -71.87
CA GLU A 125 -39.18 38.00 -70.43
C GLU A 125 -39.48 36.58 -69.95
N ALA A 126 -40.30 35.82 -70.69
CA ALA A 126 -40.57 34.42 -70.40
C ALA A 126 -39.31 33.53 -70.52
N GLN A 127 -38.42 33.78 -71.48
CA GLN A 127 -37.16 33.05 -71.61
C GLN A 127 -36.18 33.37 -70.45
N ARG A 128 -36.08 34.62 -70.03
CA ARG A 128 -35.27 35.05 -68.87
C ARG A 128 -35.80 34.42 -67.58
N GLU A 129 -37.11 34.40 -67.38
CA GLU A 129 -37.75 33.74 -66.24
C GLU A 129 -37.54 32.22 -66.26
N LEU A 130 -37.73 31.57 -67.41
CA LEU A 130 -37.44 30.14 -67.57
C LEU A 130 -35.96 29.81 -67.35
N ALA A 131 -35.03 30.70 -67.72
CA ALA A 131 -33.61 30.54 -67.43
C ALA A 131 -33.33 30.64 -65.92
N ARG A 132 -33.90 31.63 -65.23
CA ARG A 132 -33.83 31.76 -63.76
C ARG A 132 -34.36 30.52 -63.05
N LEU A 133 -35.61 30.11 -63.34
CA LEU A 133 -36.26 28.97 -62.70
C LEU A 133 -35.52 27.65 -62.98
N ARG A 134 -34.85 27.51 -64.15
CA ARG A 134 -33.95 26.38 -64.42
C ARG A 134 -32.67 26.44 -63.58
N GLY A 135 -32.09 27.62 -63.40
CA GLY A 135 -30.97 27.87 -62.49
C GLY A 135 -31.31 27.47 -61.05
N GLU A 136 -32.35 28.06 -60.48
CA GLU A 136 -32.87 27.78 -59.14
C GLU A 136 -33.19 26.28 -58.96
N LEU A 137 -33.79 25.63 -59.97
CA LEU A 137 -34.05 24.18 -59.95
C LEU A 137 -32.75 23.34 -59.99
N THR A 138 -31.71 23.77 -60.71
CA THR A 138 -30.41 23.08 -60.68
C THR A 138 -29.69 23.28 -59.35
N GLU A 139 -29.74 24.46 -58.76
CA GLU A 139 -29.15 24.77 -57.44
C GLU A 139 -29.86 24.02 -56.31
N ALA A 140 -31.19 23.98 -56.31
CA ALA A 140 -31.96 23.19 -55.35
C ALA A 140 -31.65 21.69 -55.47
N ARG A 141 -31.46 21.18 -56.70
CA ARG A 141 -31.08 19.78 -56.95
C ARG A 141 -29.65 19.45 -56.52
N THR A 142 -28.68 20.35 -56.73
CA THR A 142 -27.30 20.13 -56.24
C THR A 142 -27.22 20.26 -54.73
N ALA A 143 -27.90 21.24 -54.12
CA ALA A 143 -28.01 21.39 -52.68
C ALA A 143 -28.57 20.12 -52.02
N ALA A 144 -29.77 19.69 -52.40
CA ALA A 144 -30.41 18.47 -51.88
C ALA A 144 -29.58 17.20 -52.13
N ARG A 145 -28.85 17.12 -53.26
CA ARG A 145 -27.91 16.02 -53.51
C ARG A 145 -26.74 16.03 -52.52
N THR A 146 -26.09 17.18 -52.30
CA THR A 146 -24.96 17.25 -51.36
C THR A 146 -25.40 17.03 -49.91
N GLU A 147 -26.62 17.44 -49.54
CA GLU A 147 -27.22 17.15 -48.23
C GLU A 147 -27.48 15.63 -48.06
N ALA A 148 -28.06 14.98 -49.08
CA ALA A 148 -28.24 13.52 -49.08
C ALA A 148 -26.91 12.75 -49.07
N GLU A 149 -25.85 13.27 -49.69
CA GLU A 149 -24.51 12.69 -49.65
C GLU A 149 -23.84 12.88 -48.27
N ARG A 150 -23.97 14.06 -47.62
CA ARG A 150 -23.54 14.29 -46.23
C ARG A 150 -24.25 13.36 -45.25
N GLY A 151 -25.58 13.33 -45.27
CA GLY A 151 -26.40 12.50 -44.37
C GLY A 151 -26.14 11.00 -44.54
N ARG A 152 -25.78 10.53 -45.75
CA ARG A 152 -25.30 9.16 -45.97
C ARG A 152 -23.95 8.90 -45.29
N GLY A 153 -23.01 9.84 -45.39
CA GLY A 153 -21.71 9.76 -44.71
C GLY A 153 -21.84 9.72 -43.19
N GLU A 154 -22.69 10.58 -42.62
CA GLU A 154 -23.01 10.61 -41.19
C GLU A 154 -23.70 9.32 -40.71
N LEU A 155 -24.65 8.78 -41.49
CA LEU A 155 -25.25 7.48 -41.19
C LEU A 155 -24.24 6.33 -41.28
N GLU A 156 -23.22 6.43 -42.14
CA GLU A 156 -22.15 5.42 -42.22
C GLU A 156 -21.14 5.52 -41.06
N SER A 157 -20.75 6.73 -40.64
CA SER A 157 -19.89 6.91 -39.45
C SER A 157 -20.59 6.45 -38.17
N LEU A 158 -21.84 6.88 -37.96
CA LEU A 158 -22.65 6.44 -36.81
C LEU A 158 -22.88 4.92 -36.80
N ARG A 159 -23.02 4.26 -37.96
CA ARG A 159 -23.07 2.79 -38.06
C ARG A 159 -21.73 2.14 -37.67
N LYS A 160 -20.60 2.68 -38.13
CA LYS A 160 -19.25 2.20 -37.76
C LYS A 160 -18.97 2.37 -36.26
N GLU A 161 -19.40 3.49 -35.67
CA GLU A 161 -19.30 3.74 -34.23
C GLU A 161 -20.23 2.83 -33.41
N LEU A 162 -21.46 2.61 -33.86
CA LEU A 162 -22.39 1.66 -33.26
C LEU A 162 -21.85 0.22 -33.31
N GLU A 163 -21.17 -0.16 -34.39
CA GLU A 163 -20.46 -1.45 -34.46
C GLU A 163 -19.25 -1.49 -33.53
N ALA A 164 -18.42 -0.46 -33.51
CA ALA A 164 -17.23 -0.40 -32.65
C ALA A 164 -17.60 -0.44 -31.16
N THR A 165 -18.65 0.28 -30.75
CA THR A 165 -19.18 0.24 -29.37
C THR A 165 -19.82 -1.12 -29.05
N ARG A 166 -20.59 -1.73 -29.96
CA ARG A 166 -21.11 -3.10 -29.79
C ARG A 166 -19.99 -4.15 -29.68
N ARG A 167 -18.89 -4.00 -30.43
CA ARG A 167 -17.69 -4.87 -30.33
C ARG A 167 -17.00 -4.68 -28.97
N LYS A 168 -16.76 -3.43 -28.53
CA LYS A 168 -16.21 -3.10 -27.21
C LYS A 168 -17.07 -3.65 -26.06
N LEU A 169 -18.39 -3.47 -26.12
CA LEU A 169 -19.34 -3.98 -25.12
C LEU A 169 -19.30 -5.51 -25.02
N ARG A 170 -19.27 -6.22 -26.15
CA ARG A 170 -19.13 -7.69 -26.13
C ARG A 170 -17.82 -8.14 -25.52
N SER A 171 -16.69 -7.48 -25.83
CA SER A 171 -15.39 -7.78 -25.20
C SER A 171 -15.47 -7.60 -23.68
N ALA A 172 -15.93 -6.43 -23.21
CA ALA A 172 -16.07 -6.16 -21.79
C ALA A 172 -17.00 -7.17 -21.08
N GLN A 173 -18.07 -7.61 -21.73
CA GLN A 173 -18.96 -8.66 -21.20
C GLN A 173 -18.28 -10.03 -21.13
N SER A 174 -17.44 -10.42 -22.10
CA SER A 174 -16.62 -11.63 -21.99
C SER A 174 -15.52 -11.51 -20.92
N ASP A 175 -14.90 -10.34 -20.78
CA ASP A 175 -13.87 -10.09 -19.78
C ASP A 175 -14.44 -10.13 -18.34
N VAL A 176 -15.64 -9.57 -18.13
CA VAL A 176 -16.39 -9.70 -16.87
C VAL A 176 -16.74 -11.16 -16.59
N LYS A 177 -17.33 -11.89 -17.55
CA LYS A 177 -17.65 -13.32 -17.36
C LYS A 177 -16.42 -14.18 -17.06
N ARG A 178 -15.28 -13.88 -17.70
CA ARG A 178 -14.00 -14.53 -17.43
C ARG A 178 -13.52 -14.24 -16.00
N ARG A 179 -13.50 -12.96 -15.59
CA ARG A 179 -13.10 -12.55 -14.23
C ARG A 179 -14.03 -13.12 -13.16
N GLU A 180 -15.33 -13.23 -13.43
CA GLU A 180 -16.26 -13.94 -12.55
C GLU A 180 -15.92 -15.43 -12.41
N ALA A 181 -15.59 -16.11 -13.51
CA ALA A 181 -15.18 -17.52 -13.48
C ALA A 181 -13.85 -17.73 -12.73
N GLU A 182 -12.87 -16.84 -12.94
CA GLU A 182 -11.61 -16.80 -12.18
C GLU A 182 -11.87 -16.54 -10.69
N ALA A 183 -12.72 -15.56 -10.34
CA ALA A 183 -13.09 -15.26 -8.95
C ALA A 183 -13.88 -16.41 -8.27
N ARG A 184 -14.73 -17.13 -9.01
CA ARG A 184 -15.40 -18.35 -8.50
C ARG A 184 -14.39 -19.45 -8.18
N LYS A 185 -13.42 -19.71 -9.06
CA LYS A 185 -12.33 -20.69 -8.82
C LYS A 185 -11.44 -20.30 -7.64
N LEU A 186 -11.12 -19.01 -7.48
CA LEU A 186 -10.34 -18.53 -6.33
C LEU A 186 -11.12 -18.66 -5.02
N ARG A 187 -12.45 -18.47 -5.03
CA ARG A 187 -13.29 -18.72 -3.85
C ARG A 187 -13.33 -20.20 -3.47
N THR A 188 -13.56 -21.12 -4.41
CA THR A 188 -13.54 -22.56 -4.10
C THR A 188 -12.19 -23.01 -3.56
N ALA A 189 -11.07 -22.58 -4.17
CA ALA A 189 -9.73 -22.89 -3.67
C ALA A 189 -9.44 -22.31 -2.28
N LEU A 190 -9.96 -21.11 -1.96
CA LEU A 190 -9.85 -20.51 -0.63
C LEU A 190 -10.68 -21.26 0.42
N ASP A 191 -11.88 -21.70 0.08
CA ASP A 191 -12.77 -22.43 0.99
C ASP A 191 -12.32 -23.90 1.17
N GLU A 192 -11.74 -24.52 0.14
CA GLU A 192 -10.98 -25.78 0.23
C GLU A 192 -9.80 -25.64 1.20
N LEU A 193 -8.92 -24.65 1.00
CA LEU A 193 -7.76 -24.39 1.87
C LEU A 193 -8.17 -24.07 3.32
N ARG A 194 -9.29 -23.35 3.53
CA ARG A 194 -9.88 -23.14 4.85
C ARG A 194 -10.34 -24.45 5.48
N SER A 195 -10.98 -25.33 4.72
CA SER A 195 -11.45 -26.61 5.23
C SER A 195 -10.32 -27.57 5.58
N SER A 196 -9.24 -27.63 4.77
CA SER A 196 -8.05 -28.42 5.09
C SER A 196 -7.33 -27.88 6.31
N SER A 197 -7.09 -26.56 6.39
CA SER A 197 -6.44 -25.93 7.55
C SER A 197 -7.27 -26.08 8.83
N ALA A 198 -8.60 -26.04 8.76
CA ALA A 198 -9.48 -26.31 9.89
C ALA A 198 -9.42 -27.79 10.33
N ALA A 199 -9.34 -28.73 9.38
CA ALA A 199 -9.18 -30.16 9.67
C ALA A 199 -7.81 -30.47 10.29
N GLU A 200 -6.73 -29.93 9.73
CA GLU A 200 -5.36 -30.02 10.27
C GLU A 200 -5.29 -29.46 11.70
N LYS A 201 -5.87 -28.27 11.94
CA LYS A 201 -5.94 -27.67 13.27
C LYS A 201 -6.73 -28.55 14.25
N SER A 202 -7.87 -29.10 13.82
CA SER A 202 -8.68 -30.00 14.65
C SER A 202 -7.93 -31.30 14.99
N ALA A 203 -7.21 -31.87 14.02
CA ALA A 203 -6.36 -33.04 14.23
C ALA A 203 -5.24 -32.73 15.24
N ALA A 204 -4.49 -31.64 15.06
CA ALA A 204 -3.43 -31.20 15.96
C ALA A 204 -3.94 -30.85 17.36
N GLU A 205 -5.11 -30.22 17.50
CA GLU A 205 -5.77 -30.02 18.79
C GLU A 205 -6.14 -31.36 19.45
N SER A 206 -6.64 -32.34 18.68
CA SER A 206 -6.98 -33.67 19.20
C SER A 206 -5.74 -34.46 19.66
N GLU A 207 -4.63 -34.34 18.92
CA GLU A 207 -3.36 -34.96 19.27
C GLU A 207 -2.74 -34.27 20.50
N SER A 208 -2.73 -32.94 20.55
CA SER A 208 -2.27 -32.19 21.72
C SER A 208 -3.06 -32.55 22.99
N ARG A 209 -4.38 -32.76 22.89
CA ARG A 209 -5.21 -33.27 24.00
C ARG A 209 -4.78 -34.69 24.39
N ARG A 210 -4.62 -35.63 23.45
CA ARG A 210 -4.17 -37.01 23.71
C ARG A 210 -2.77 -37.06 24.35
N LEU A 211 -1.83 -36.23 23.89
CA LEU A 211 -0.49 -36.14 24.45
C LEU A 211 -0.49 -35.56 25.87
N ARG A 212 -1.34 -34.56 26.15
CA ARG A 212 -1.53 -34.03 27.52
C ARG A 212 -2.13 -35.08 28.46
N THR A 213 -3.10 -35.87 28.01
CA THR A 213 -3.64 -37.00 28.80
C THR A 213 -2.55 -38.02 29.11
N ARG A 214 -1.80 -38.48 28.09
CA ARG A 214 -0.68 -39.42 28.28
C ARG A 214 0.43 -38.88 29.20
N LEU A 215 0.72 -37.58 29.14
CA LEU A 215 1.67 -36.93 30.03
C LEU A 215 1.18 -36.99 31.48
N ALA A 216 -0.07 -36.60 31.75
CA ALA A 216 -0.66 -36.66 33.09
C ALA A 216 -0.76 -38.10 33.63
N GLU A 217 -1.05 -39.08 32.77
CA GLU A 217 -1.00 -40.52 33.11
C GLU A 217 0.42 -40.96 33.51
N ALA A 218 1.44 -40.56 32.75
CA ALA A 218 2.84 -40.87 33.03
C ALA A 218 3.38 -40.16 34.27
N GLU A 219 2.99 -38.91 34.50
CA GLU A 219 3.31 -38.14 35.71
C GLU A 219 2.67 -38.78 36.96
N SER A 220 1.39 -39.15 36.87
CA SER A 220 0.70 -39.88 37.94
C SER A 220 1.34 -41.24 38.24
N ALA A 221 1.73 -41.99 37.20
CA ALA A 221 2.46 -43.25 37.36
C ALA A 221 3.85 -43.04 38.00
N LEU A 222 4.57 -41.98 37.62
CA LEU A 222 5.85 -41.61 38.23
C LEU A 222 5.68 -41.20 39.71
N GLU A 223 4.62 -40.49 40.06
CA GLU A 223 4.30 -40.15 41.45
C GLU A 223 3.87 -41.37 42.29
N ALA A 224 3.12 -42.31 41.71
CA ALA A 224 2.77 -43.57 42.35
C ALA A 224 4.04 -44.42 42.59
N GLY A 225 4.91 -44.54 41.58
CA GLY A 225 6.22 -45.21 41.72
C GLY A 225 7.13 -44.53 42.74
N ARG A 226 7.16 -43.19 42.80
CA ARG A 226 7.88 -42.43 43.83
C ARG A 226 7.31 -42.63 45.24
N ARG A 227 6.00 -42.81 45.39
CA ARG A 227 5.34 -43.15 46.67
C ARG A 227 5.69 -44.58 47.10
N ALA A 228 5.47 -45.57 46.24
CA ALA A 228 5.86 -46.95 46.51
C ALA A 228 7.35 -47.10 46.84
N ALA A 229 8.23 -46.37 46.15
CA ALA A 229 9.68 -46.35 46.42
C ALA A 229 10.10 -45.50 47.64
N ARG A 230 9.18 -44.77 48.28
CA ARG A 230 9.36 -44.16 49.62
C ARG A 230 8.81 -45.07 50.70
N GLU A 231 7.66 -45.68 50.47
CA GLU A 231 7.02 -46.66 51.37
C GLU A 231 7.92 -47.89 51.55
N GLY A 232 8.40 -48.49 50.44
CA GLY A 232 9.35 -49.59 50.47
C GLY A 232 10.63 -49.25 51.24
N ARG A 233 11.23 -48.08 50.97
CA ARG A 233 12.38 -47.59 51.75
C ARG A 233 12.04 -47.36 53.22
N SER A 234 10.86 -46.85 53.56
CA SER A 234 10.48 -46.68 54.98
C SER A 234 10.34 -48.02 55.72
N VAL A 235 9.98 -49.11 55.01
CA VAL A 235 9.97 -50.48 55.55
C VAL A 235 11.39 -51.04 55.66
N GLU A 236 12.27 -50.75 54.70
CA GLU A 236 13.69 -51.09 54.77
C GLU A 236 14.40 -50.32 55.90
N ASP A 237 14.20 -49.01 56.00
CA ASP A 237 14.68 -48.14 57.08
C ASP A 237 14.17 -48.59 58.46
N MET A 238 12.90 -49.03 58.55
CA MET A 238 12.34 -49.62 59.78
C MET A 238 13.05 -50.93 60.15
N ARG A 239 13.34 -51.80 59.16
CA ARG A 239 14.08 -53.05 59.39
C ARG A 239 15.54 -52.80 59.74
N VAL A 240 16.20 -51.86 59.07
CA VAL A 240 17.56 -51.41 59.38
C VAL A 240 17.60 -50.82 60.78
N ARG A 241 16.61 -49.99 61.16
CA ARG A 241 16.50 -49.45 62.51
C ARG A 241 16.30 -50.53 63.57
N LEU A 242 15.42 -51.51 63.37
CA LEU A 242 15.25 -52.63 64.31
C LEU A 242 16.53 -53.47 64.45
N LEU A 243 17.30 -53.65 63.37
CA LEU A 243 18.62 -54.29 63.42
C LEU A 243 19.67 -53.40 64.12
N LEU A 244 19.63 -52.09 63.91
CA LEU A 244 20.54 -51.14 64.53
C LEU A 244 20.26 -50.99 66.03
N ASP A 245 18.99 -50.88 66.43
CA ASP A 245 18.54 -50.83 67.83
C ASP A 245 18.95 -52.14 68.54
N SER A 246 18.78 -53.31 67.89
CA SER A 246 19.29 -54.61 68.39
C SER A 246 20.82 -54.63 68.56
N VAL A 247 21.58 -54.08 67.60
CA VAL A 247 23.04 -53.96 67.70
C VAL A 247 23.46 -52.93 68.77
N LEU A 248 22.70 -51.86 68.96
CA LEU A 248 22.92 -50.85 70.01
C LEU A 248 22.60 -51.39 71.40
N ASP A 249 21.56 -52.21 71.56
CA ASP A 249 21.24 -52.90 72.81
C ASP A 249 22.28 -53.99 73.12
N ALA A 250 22.74 -54.74 72.10
CA ALA A 250 23.85 -55.66 72.24
C ALA A 250 25.17 -54.93 72.62
N ALA A 251 25.44 -53.77 72.02
CA ALA A 251 26.60 -52.94 72.35
C ALA A 251 26.48 -52.26 73.72
N GLN A 252 25.27 -51.90 74.16
CA GLN A 252 25.02 -51.40 75.53
C GLN A 252 25.15 -52.52 76.57
N GLY A 253 24.67 -53.73 76.27
CA GLY A 253 24.89 -54.92 77.07
C GLY A 253 26.39 -55.21 77.21
N LEU A 254 27.10 -55.30 76.08
CA LEU A 254 28.56 -55.47 76.05
C LEU A 254 29.29 -54.33 76.78
N ARG A 255 28.82 -53.09 76.69
CA ARG A 255 29.40 -51.94 77.43
C ARG A 255 29.15 -52.02 78.95
N ARG A 256 28.04 -52.63 79.39
CA ARG A 256 27.77 -52.92 80.81
C ARG A 256 28.66 -54.05 81.32
N GLU A 257 28.76 -55.16 80.57
CA GLU A 257 29.66 -56.29 80.88
C GLU A 257 31.14 -55.85 80.92
N LEU A 258 31.59 -55.01 79.98
CA LEU A 258 32.96 -54.48 79.91
C LEU A 258 33.20 -53.22 80.78
N ALA A 259 32.17 -52.74 81.49
CA ALA A 259 32.24 -51.61 82.43
C ALA A 259 32.91 -50.31 81.91
N LEU A 260 32.77 -49.98 80.61
CA LEU A 260 33.55 -48.89 79.97
C LEU A 260 32.99 -47.47 80.27
N PRO A 261 33.72 -46.61 81.03
CA PRO A 261 33.30 -45.24 81.31
C PRO A 261 33.40 -44.35 80.04
N PRO A 262 32.69 -43.21 79.98
CA PRO A 262 32.82 -42.26 78.88
C PRO A 262 34.19 -41.56 78.89
N THR A 263 34.86 -41.53 77.74
CA THR A 263 36.18 -40.90 77.57
C THR A 263 36.07 -39.37 77.50
N THR A 264 36.78 -38.66 78.37
CA THR A 264 36.79 -37.19 78.43
C THR A 264 37.93 -36.54 77.62
N SER A 265 38.96 -37.29 77.22
CA SER A 265 40.05 -36.85 76.33
C SER A 265 39.89 -37.41 74.90
N ARG A 266 40.32 -36.68 73.87
CA ARG A 266 40.57 -37.27 72.54
C ARG A 266 42.03 -37.72 72.42
N PRO A 267 42.37 -38.69 71.56
CA PRO A 267 43.75 -39.16 71.44
C PRO A 267 44.74 -38.16 70.84
N ALA A 268 44.35 -37.26 69.92
CA ALA A 268 45.24 -36.15 69.54
C ALA A 268 45.65 -35.26 70.73
N ASP A 269 44.82 -35.21 71.79
CA ASP A 269 45.11 -34.43 73.01
C ASP A 269 46.19 -35.09 73.91
N THR A 270 46.73 -36.25 73.52
CA THR A 270 47.90 -36.87 74.19
C THR A 270 49.24 -36.59 73.48
N VAL A 271 49.22 -35.87 72.35
CA VAL A 271 50.45 -35.42 71.65
C VAL A 271 50.86 -34.07 72.22
N GLU A 272 52.07 -33.97 72.79
CA GLU A 272 52.53 -32.74 73.46
C GLU A 272 52.74 -31.55 72.49
N ALA A 273 51.72 -30.71 72.36
CA ALA A 273 51.76 -29.40 71.71
C ALA A 273 51.04 -28.32 72.57
N VAL A 274 51.12 -27.05 72.17
CA VAL A 274 50.60 -25.91 72.96
C VAL A 274 49.17 -25.54 72.53
N GLU A 275 48.20 -25.60 73.45
CA GLU A 275 46.76 -25.55 73.11
C GLU A 275 45.84 -24.77 74.07
N PRO A 276 44.73 -24.19 73.56
CA PRO A 276 43.51 -23.85 74.32
C PRO A 276 42.33 -24.83 74.03
N GLY A 277 41.59 -25.26 75.08
CA GLY A 277 40.75 -26.49 75.07
C GLY A 277 39.28 -26.48 74.56
N ARG A 278 38.68 -27.69 74.50
CA ARG A 278 37.36 -28.09 73.94
C ARG A 278 36.81 -29.40 74.58
N MET A 279 35.53 -29.79 74.40
CA MET A 279 34.98 -31.17 74.58
C MET A 279 33.78 -31.47 73.64
N THR A 280 33.42 -32.76 73.38
CA THR A 280 32.71 -33.17 72.11
C THR A 280 31.69 -34.40 72.10
N PRO A 281 31.91 -35.64 71.55
CA PRO A 281 30.99 -36.24 70.52
C PRO A 281 30.82 -37.82 70.42
N ARG A 282 30.26 -38.39 69.28
CA ARG A 282 30.40 -39.78 68.62
C ARG A 282 29.10 -40.43 68.06
N ASP A 283 29.03 -41.21 66.95
CA ASP A 283 29.86 -41.55 65.72
C ASP A 283 29.01 -42.49 64.77
N ILE A 284 29.31 -42.99 63.54
CA ILE A 284 30.35 -42.95 62.44
C ILE A 284 29.62 -43.26 61.07
N ALA A 285 30.09 -43.34 59.79
CA ALA A 285 31.24 -43.95 59.06
C ALA A 285 31.43 -43.35 57.61
N ALA A 286 32.17 -44.01 56.68
CA ALA A 286 32.55 -43.43 55.34
C ALA A 286 32.89 -44.41 54.16
N ARG A 287 32.85 -43.93 52.89
CA ARG A 287 33.49 -44.50 51.64
C ARG A 287 34.06 -43.39 50.71
N ALA A 288 34.68 -43.68 49.55
CA ALA A 288 35.58 -42.74 48.83
C ALA A 288 35.60 -42.86 47.27
N LEU A 289 36.00 -41.79 46.56
CA LEU A 289 36.29 -41.72 45.10
C LEU A 289 37.01 -40.40 44.67
N SER A 290 37.91 -40.49 43.68
CA SER A 290 38.49 -39.41 42.82
C SER A 290 39.28 -38.23 43.43
N GLU A 291 40.57 -38.11 43.08
CA GLU A 291 41.60 -37.34 43.80
C GLU A 291 41.71 -35.83 43.46
N THR A 292 40.93 -35.30 42.51
CA THR A 292 41.14 -33.94 41.95
C THR A 292 39.92 -33.01 42.06
N ASP A 293 38.83 -33.45 42.69
CA ASP A 293 37.59 -32.67 42.80
C ASP A 293 37.51 -31.93 44.15
N PRO A 294 37.33 -30.59 44.19
CA PRO A 294 37.05 -29.88 45.45
C PRO A 294 35.81 -30.39 46.20
N GLU A 295 34.84 -31.01 45.52
CA GLU A 295 33.67 -31.62 46.19
C GLU A 295 34.04 -32.86 47.01
N LEU A 296 35.15 -33.56 46.72
CA LEU A 296 35.63 -34.64 47.58
C LEU A 296 36.01 -34.10 48.96
N LEU A 297 36.64 -32.92 49.05
CA LEU A 297 37.01 -32.35 50.35
C LEU A 297 35.77 -31.99 51.18
N ASP A 298 34.72 -31.44 50.57
CA ASP A 298 33.44 -31.24 51.26
C ASP A 298 32.83 -32.57 51.73
N GLN A 299 32.83 -33.62 50.89
CA GLN A 299 32.35 -34.96 51.26
C GLN A 299 33.17 -35.60 52.40
N LEU A 300 34.49 -35.41 52.41
CA LEU A 300 35.39 -35.90 53.46
C LEU A 300 35.19 -35.14 54.79
N LEU A 301 34.95 -33.83 54.73
CA LEU A 301 34.72 -33.00 55.91
C LEU A 301 33.31 -33.18 56.47
N ALA A 302 32.32 -33.50 55.63
CA ALA A 302 30.96 -33.85 56.05
C ALA A 302 30.86 -35.20 56.79
N LEU A 303 31.93 -36.00 56.84
CA LEU A 303 31.98 -37.20 57.67
C LEU A 303 31.95 -36.81 59.17
N PRO A 304 31.17 -37.51 60.01
CA PRO A 304 31.14 -37.23 61.45
C PRO A 304 32.55 -37.36 62.03
N GLN A 305 33.01 -36.29 62.70
CA GLN A 305 34.34 -36.18 63.32
C GLN A 305 35.52 -36.31 62.37
N SER A 306 35.32 -35.91 61.12
CA SER A 306 36.41 -35.51 60.24
C SER A 306 37.44 -34.67 61.02
N HIS A 307 38.70 -35.09 60.96
CA HIS A 307 39.83 -34.36 61.55
C HIS A 307 40.73 -33.90 60.41
N LEU A 308 40.62 -32.62 60.07
CA LEU A 308 41.43 -31.98 59.05
C LEU A 308 42.73 -31.49 59.69
N VAL A 309 43.83 -32.19 59.44
CA VAL A 309 45.18 -31.76 59.80
C VAL A 309 45.80 -31.06 58.59
N VAL A 310 46.27 -29.82 58.76
CA VAL A 310 46.76 -28.97 57.67
C VAL A 310 48.22 -28.60 57.88
N ASP A 311 49.07 -28.95 56.91
CA ASP A 311 50.43 -28.43 56.78
C ASP A 311 50.39 -26.96 56.35
N GLY A 312 50.56 -26.08 57.33
CA GLY A 312 50.34 -24.65 57.17
C GLY A 312 51.28 -24.02 56.17
N TYR A 313 52.59 -24.28 56.26
CA TYR A 313 53.56 -23.64 55.37
C TYR A 313 53.58 -24.25 53.97
N ASN A 314 53.30 -25.55 53.80
CA ASN A 314 53.13 -26.11 52.46
C ASN A 314 51.93 -25.47 51.75
N VAL A 315 50.80 -25.29 52.44
CA VAL A 315 49.62 -24.63 51.89
C VAL A 315 49.89 -23.15 51.57
N THR A 316 50.52 -22.39 52.46
CA THR A 316 50.76 -20.96 52.20
C THR A 316 51.83 -20.70 51.14
N LYS A 317 52.93 -21.47 51.14
CA LYS A 317 53.98 -21.39 50.12
C LYS A 317 53.48 -21.87 48.75
N THR A 318 52.53 -22.80 48.70
CA THR A 318 51.81 -23.16 47.45
C THR A 318 50.87 -22.05 46.97
N GLY A 319 50.12 -21.42 47.87
CA GLY A 319 49.00 -20.54 47.49
C GLY A 319 49.32 -19.06 47.29
N TYR A 320 50.27 -18.51 48.05
CA TYR A 320 50.61 -17.08 48.02
C TYR A 320 52.05 -16.82 48.55
N PRO A 321 53.08 -17.40 47.89
CA PRO A 321 54.47 -17.35 48.35
C PRO A 321 55.07 -15.94 48.44
N THR A 322 54.50 -14.96 47.74
CA THR A 322 54.99 -13.56 47.72
C THR A 322 54.53 -12.72 48.92
N MET A 323 53.71 -13.26 49.82
CA MET A 323 53.28 -12.56 51.05
C MET A 323 54.24 -12.79 52.22
N PRO A 324 54.43 -11.83 53.14
CA PRO A 324 55.16 -12.06 54.40
C PRO A 324 54.48 -13.15 55.27
N LEU A 325 55.27 -13.96 55.98
CA LEU A 325 54.81 -15.16 56.70
C LEU A 325 53.65 -14.88 57.69
N ASP A 326 53.62 -13.73 58.35
CA ASP A 326 52.50 -13.37 59.24
C ASP A 326 51.17 -13.20 58.50
N LYS A 327 51.23 -12.53 57.33
CA LYS A 327 50.08 -12.34 56.43
C LYS A 327 49.69 -13.66 55.77
N GLN A 328 50.66 -14.54 55.48
CA GLN A 328 50.39 -15.90 55.02
C GLN A 328 49.57 -16.68 56.06
N ARG A 329 50.04 -16.74 57.31
CA ARG A 329 49.39 -17.48 58.41
C ARG A 329 47.98 -16.96 58.70
N LEU A 330 47.81 -15.64 58.81
CA LEU A 330 46.49 -15.03 59.03
C LEU A 330 45.51 -15.32 57.88
N ARG A 331 45.97 -15.31 56.62
CA ARG A 331 45.14 -15.62 55.45
C ARG A 331 44.68 -17.09 55.44
N LEU A 332 45.57 -18.03 55.79
CA LEU A 332 45.20 -19.45 55.89
C LEU A 332 44.20 -19.68 57.02
N LEU A 333 44.49 -19.18 58.22
CA LEU A 333 43.64 -19.39 59.40
C LEU A 333 42.24 -18.78 59.22
N GLY A 334 42.11 -17.63 58.56
CA GLY A 334 40.82 -17.04 58.21
C GLY A 334 39.98 -17.94 57.29
N GLY A 335 40.59 -18.52 56.25
CA GLY A 335 39.91 -19.48 55.37
C GLY A 335 39.52 -20.77 56.10
N LEU A 336 40.44 -21.34 56.88
CA LEU A 336 40.17 -22.53 57.70
C LEU A 336 39.07 -22.31 58.74
N ALA A 337 38.90 -21.09 59.25
CA ALA A 337 37.79 -20.74 60.14
C ALA A 337 36.43 -20.84 59.44
N GLY A 338 36.33 -20.30 58.22
CA GLY A 338 35.13 -20.44 57.38
C GLY A 338 34.83 -21.90 57.06
N LEU A 339 35.86 -22.68 56.71
CA LEU A 339 35.73 -24.11 56.42
C LEU A 339 35.29 -24.93 57.65
N ALA A 340 35.86 -24.66 58.83
CA ALA A 340 35.47 -25.29 60.09
C ALA A 340 34.01 -24.94 60.48
N ALA A 341 33.59 -23.69 60.28
CA ALA A 341 32.23 -23.25 60.57
C ALA A 341 31.19 -23.83 59.59
N GLN A 342 31.56 -24.07 58.32
CA GLN A 342 30.70 -24.67 57.30
C GLN A 342 30.56 -26.19 57.46
N SER A 343 31.65 -26.89 57.79
CA SER A 343 31.69 -28.36 57.83
C SER A 343 31.44 -28.96 59.23
N GLY A 344 31.70 -28.21 60.31
CA GLY A 344 31.74 -28.75 61.66
C GLY A 344 32.95 -29.64 61.95
N ALA A 345 33.87 -29.81 60.99
CA ALA A 345 35.07 -30.63 61.12
C ALA A 345 35.99 -30.13 62.24
N GLU A 346 36.73 -31.06 62.87
CA GLU A 346 37.86 -30.67 63.71
C GLU A 346 39.01 -30.25 62.81
N VAL A 347 39.33 -28.95 62.76
CA VAL A 347 40.49 -28.46 62.00
C VAL A 347 41.67 -28.21 62.92
N THR A 348 42.84 -28.74 62.58
CA THR A 348 44.14 -28.51 63.24
C THR A 348 45.15 -28.05 62.20
N CYS A 349 45.60 -26.79 62.29
CA CYS A 349 46.65 -26.25 61.42
C CYS A 349 48.01 -26.32 62.13
N VAL A 350 48.98 -26.98 61.51
CA VAL A 350 50.35 -27.13 62.04
C VAL A 350 51.28 -26.21 61.27
N PHE A 351 52.11 -25.44 61.97
CA PHE A 351 53.20 -24.65 61.38
C PHE A 351 54.54 -25.10 61.93
N ASP A 352 55.61 -24.92 61.15
CA ASP A 352 56.97 -25.22 61.60
C ASP A 352 57.43 -24.18 62.65
N GLY A 353 57.90 -24.67 63.79
CA GLY A 353 58.46 -23.88 64.88
C GLY A 353 59.81 -23.23 64.55
N ALA A 354 60.58 -23.76 63.60
CA ALA A 354 61.92 -23.28 63.27
C ALA A 354 61.93 -21.91 62.55
N GLU A 355 60.83 -21.52 61.88
CA GLU A 355 60.71 -20.20 61.23
C GLU A 355 60.27 -19.08 62.20
N LEU A 356 60.22 -19.32 63.52
CA LEU A 356 59.80 -18.34 64.53
C LEU A 356 60.95 -17.71 65.32
N ALA A 357 61.20 -16.42 65.10
CA ALA A 357 62.16 -15.63 65.87
C ALA A 357 61.64 -15.17 67.27
N ALA A 358 60.35 -15.31 67.55
CA ALA A 358 59.72 -14.93 68.83
C ALA A 358 58.39 -15.69 69.04
N PRO A 359 57.90 -15.82 70.30
CA PRO A 359 56.57 -16.36 70.57
C PRO A 359 55.46 -15.52 69.92
N VAL A 360 54.67 -16.13 69.04
CA VAL A 360 53.64 -15.41 68.27
C VAL A 360 52.29 -15.49 68.96
N LEU A 361 51.82 -14.33 69.43
CA LEU A 361 50.50 -14.13 70.01
C LEU A 361 49.40 -14.07 68.93
N LEU A 362 49.09 -15.23 68.33
CA LEU A 362 47.91 -15.41 67.49
C LEU A 362 46.71 -15.84 68.36
N ALA A 363 45.61 -15.10 68.29
CA ALA A 363 44.32 -15.60 68.74
C ALA A 363 43.76 -16.54 67.66
N PRO A 364 43.64 -17.87 67.90
CA PRO A 364 43.16 -18.80 66.89
C PRO A 364 41.67 -18.54 66.59
N PRO A 365 41.24 -18.56 65.32
CA PRO A 365 39.83 -18.41 64.97
C PRO A 365 38.97 -19.53 65.57
N ARG A 366 37.74 -19.19 65.98
CA ARG A 366 36.77 -20.18 66.49
C ARG A 366 36.57 -21.30 65.46
N GLY A 367 36.83 -22.53 65.87
CA GLY A 367 36.75 -23.74 65.03
C GLY A 367 38.11 -24.39 64.74
N VAL A 368 39.18 -23.60 64.68
CA VAL A 368 40.53 -24.06 64.26
C VAL A 368 41.47 -24.16 65.47
N ARG A 369 42.02 -25.36 65.67
CA ARG A 369 43.19 -25.60 66.55
C ARG A 369 44.45 -25.22 65.78
N VAL A 370 45.40 -24.54 66.42
CA VAL A 370 46.65 -24.07 65.77
C VAL A 370 47.82 -24.54 66.60
N LEU A 371 48.71 -25.33 66.00
CA LEU A 371 49.88 -25.92 66.64
C LEU A 371 51.16 -25.43 65.95
N PHE A 372 52.23 -25.35 66.72
CA PHE A 372 53.59 -25.12 66.24
C PHE A 372 54.45 -26.31 66.65
N SER A 373 55.34 -26.78 65.78
CA SER A 373 56.28 -27.85 66.15
C SER A 373 57.28 -27.35 67.21
N LYS A 374 57.82 -28.27 68.02
CA LYS A 374 58.85 -27.93 69.01
C LYS A 374 60.17 -27.58 68.30
N PRO A 375 61.03 -26.72 68.88
CA PRO A 375 62.35 -26.45 68.30
C PRO A 375 63.14 -27.76 68.09
N GLY A 376 63.57 -28.01 66.84
CA GLY A 376 64.24 -29.25 66.44
C GLY A 376 63.30 -30.36 65.90
N GLN A 377 61.99 -30.14 65.87
CA GLN A 377 60.99 -31.04 65.27
C GLN A 377 60.36 -30.36 64.05
N THR A 378 60.20 -31.07 62.92
CA THR A 378 59.50 -30.53 61.74
C THR A 378 57.99 -30.57 61.92
N ALA A 379 57.25 -29.74 61.16
CA ALA A 379 55.80 -29.84 61.07
C ALA A 379 55.34 -31.24 60.63
N ASP A 380 56.05 -31.85 59.68
CA ASP A 380 55.79 -33.17 59.10
C ASP A 380 55.76 -34.29 60.13
N GLU A 381 56.72 -34.28 61.06
CA GLU A 381 56.78 -35.28 62.12
C GLU A 381 55.61 -35.11 63.10
N LEU A 382 55.28 -33.87 63.47
CA LEU A 382 54.13 -33.58 64.33
C LEU A 382 52.80 -33.98 63.66
N ILE A 383 52.65 -33.75 62.35
CA ILE A 383 51.49 -34.23 61.58
C ILE A 383 51.40 -35.76 61.61
N ARG A 384 52.51 -36.46 61.37
CA ARG A 384 52.58 -37.93 61.47
C ARG A 384 52.27 -38.45 62.88
N GLN A 385 52.70 -37.74 63.94
CA GLN A 385 52.38 -38.08 65.32
C GLN A 385 50.89 -37.88 65.63
N LEU A 386 50.28 -36.76 65.21
CA LEU A 386 48.84 -36.50 65.37
C LEU A 386 47.99 -37.55 64.67
N VAL A 387 48.33 -37.92 63.43
CA VAL A 387 47.63 -38.98 62.68
C VAL A 387 47.72 -40.33 63.39
N ARG A 388 48.90 -40.71 63.89
CA ARG A 388 49.11 -41.97 64.62
C ARG A 388 48.46 -42.02 65.99
N ALA A 389 48.20 -40.88 66.61
CA ALA A 389 47.52 -40.81 67.89
C ALA A 389 46.01 -41.06 67.74
N GLU A 390 45.39 -40.63 66.64
CA GLU A 390 43.95 -40.80 66.42
C GLU A 390 43.53 -42.28 66.24
N PRO A 391 42.33 -42.69 66.72
CA PRO A 391 41.90 -44.08 66.62
C PRO A 391 41.74 -44.59 65.19
N ALA A 392 42.20 -45.83 64.97
CA ALA A 392 41.85 -46.59 63.79
C ALA A 392 40.31 -46.62 63.59
N GLY A 393 39.85 -45.97 62.52
CA GLY A 393 38.42 -45.82 62.21
C GLY A 393 37.92 -44.37 62.18
N ARG A 394 38.63 -43.40 62.79
CA ARG A 394 38.28 -41.97 62.64
C ARG A 394 38.65 -41.47 61.24
N ALA A 395 37.83 -40.60 60.67
CA ALA A 395 38.09 -39.96 59.38
C ALA A 395 39.15 -38.84 59.50
N VAL A 396 40.44 -39.19 59.53
CA VAL A 396 41.53 -38.19 59.49
C VAL A 396 41.83 -37.82 58.02
N VAL A 397 41.94 -36.52 57.76
CA VAL A 397 42.24 -35.92 56.44
C VAL A 397 43.49 -35.06 56.60
N VAL A 398 44.53 -35.31 55.81
CA VAL A 398 45.80 -34.58 55.90
C VAL A 398 46.00 -33.76 54.64
N VAL A 399 46.13 -32.44 54.79
CA VAL A 399 46.44 -31.54 53.68
C VAL A 399 47.93 -31.21 53.67
N SER A 400 48.64 -31.74 52.68
CA SER A 400 49.97 -31.29 52.25
C SER A 400 50.17 -31.67 50.78
N SER A 401 51.03 -30.96 50.06
CA SER A 401 51.52 -31.35 48.73
C SER A 401 52.82 -32.15 48.81
N ASP A 402 53.41 -32.34 49.99
CA ASP A 402 54.59 -33.20 50.14
C ASP A 402 54.20 -34.68 50.12
N ARG A 403 54.90 -35.46 49.28
CA ARG A 403 54.63 -36.89 49.10
C ARG A 403 55.07 -37.73 50.29
N GLU A 404 56.19 -37.40 50.93
CA GLU A 404 56.66 -38.15 52.10
C GLU A 404 55.65 -38.01 53.25
N VAL A 405 55.09 -36.80 53.43
CA VAL A 405 54.03 -36.53 54.40
C VAL A 405 52.75 -37.27 54.04
N ALA A 406 52.30 -37.17 52.78
CA ALA A 406 51.09 -37.82 52.29
C ALA A 406 51.14 -39.35 52.45
N ASP A 407 52.20 -40.00 51.96
CA ASP A 407 52.38 -41.46 52.02
C ASP A 407 52.54 -41.94 53.47
N GLY A 408 53.32 -41.21 54.28
CA GLY A 408 53.53 -41.52 55.70
C GLY A 408 52.27 -41.40 56.55
N CYS A 409 51.34 -40.51 56.17
CA CYS A 409 50.04 -40.38 56.83
C CYS A 409 49.00 -41.36 56.28
N ALA A 410 49.03 -41.68 54.98
CA ALA A 410 48.19 -42.71 54.37
C ALA A 410 48.49 -44.11 54.95
N ALA A 411 49.77 -44.43 55.16
CA ALA A 411 50.19 -45.65 55.85
C ALA A 411 49.71 -45.73 57.32
N ALA A 412 49.39 -44.58 57.94
CA ALA A 412 48.80 -44.49 59.27
C ALA A 412 47.26 -44.37 59.26
N GLY A 413 46.62 -44.48 58.08
CA GLY A 413 45.15 -44.53 57.94
C GLY A 413 44.45 -43.20 57.64
N ALA A 414 45.19 -42.09 57.53
CA ALA A 414 44.61 -40.82 57.07
C ALA A 414 44.38 -40.78 55.55
N ARG A 415 43.58 -39.82 55.11
CA ARG A 415 43.34 -39.53 53.69
C ARG A 415 44.14 -38.29 53.27
N PRO A 416 45.22 -38.43 52.47
CA PRO A 416 45.96 -37.26 51.98
C PRO A 416 45.13 -36.47 50.96
N VAL A 417 45.29 -35.15 50.95
CA VAL A 417 44.64 -34.20 50.05
C VAL A 417 45.66 -33.12 49.68
N SER A 418 45.78 -32.79 48.39
CA SER A 418 46.75 -31.78 47.96
C SER A 418 46.42 -30.36 48.46
N SER A 419 47.45 -29.58 48.81
CA SER A 419 47.29 -28.18 49.24
C SER A 419 46.54 -27.33 48.21
N THR A 420 46.74 -27.61 46.92
CA THR A 420 46.05 -26.95 45.79
C THR A 420 44.53 -27.17 45.84
N LEU A 421 44.06 -28.32 46.29
CA LEU A 421 42.63 -28.63 46.40
C LEU A 421 42.00 -27.86 47.57
N LEU A 422 42.66 -27.81 48.73
CA LEU A 422 42.25 -26.94 49.86
C LEU A 422 42.21 -25.47 49.43
N LEU A 423 43.24 -24.96 48.76
CA LEU A 423 43.29 -23.57 48.28
C LEU A 423 42.15 -23.23 47.32
N ARG A 424 41.81 -24.15 46.39
CA ARG A 424 40.62 -24.01 45.52
C ARG A 424 39.32 -23.98 46.32
N ARG A 425 39.19 -24.79 47.37
CA ARG A 425 37.99 -24.83 48.23
C ARG A 425 37.86 -23.60 49.13
N LEU A 426 38.98 -23.02 49.58
CA LEU A 426 39.05 -21.75 50.32
C LEU A 426 38.85 -20.52 49.41
N GLY A 427 38.99 -20.68 48.09
CA GLY A 427 38.69 -19.65 47.09
C GLY A 427 37.25 -19.64 46.57
N ARG A 428 36.38 -20.56 47.07
CA ARG A 428 34.93 -20.62 46.77
C ARG A 428 34.07 -19.87 47.80
N THR A 429 34.69 -19.25 48.80
CA THR A 429 34.06 -18.59 49.96
C THR A 429 34.56 -17.16 50.12
#